data_AF-A0A8T6M4G1-F1
#
_entry.id   AF-A0A8T6M4G1-F1
#
_cell.length_a   1.000
_cell.length_b   1.000
_cell.length_c   1.000
_cell.angle_alpha   90.00
_cell.angle_beta   90.00
_cell.angle_gamma   90.00
#
_symmetry.space_group_name_H-M   'P 1'
#
loop_
_entity.id
_entity.type
_entity.pdbx_description
1 polymer ?
#
loop_
_entity_poly.entity_id
_entity_poly.type
_entity_poly.pdbx_seq_one_letter_code
_entity_poly.pdbx_strand_id
1 'polypeptide(L)'
;MIKEEIKYGPHVNVSTADSFDEVLALPNRSVVTDSLSKILEIDFERIVKENPMVKEAVALIEGGTWPMEFLEAIFSVLEELANEYDFGFHHFGFLQPDAATFDTSTANFDGEIIPSVFHDPRGEEHYRKYIRFKNVGPDIFLEFAKAGKKGDGRTGVHFDLVHEKAGEILKLIKEKLDVIAEKLGATVFEVYFGGGDGPIGKVGIKFDKKPNSDVGIMFRNHYSDPKDWK
;
A
#
# COMPACT_ATOMS: atom_id res chain seq x y z
N MET A 1 -22.63 -10.99 27.25
CA MET A 1 -21.63 -10.51 26.26
C MET A 1 -20.47 -11.48 26.28
N ILE A 2 -20.34 -12.28 25.23
CA ILE A 2 -19.18 -13.15 25.03
C ILE A 2 -18.12 -12.26 24.37
N LYS A 3 -16.96 -12.11 25.03
CA LYS A 3 -15.77 -11.53 24.41
C LYS A 3 -15.18 -12.62 23.52
N GLU A 4 -15.31 -12.51 22.21
CA GLU A 4 -14.57 -13.38 21.30
C GLU A 4 -13.12 -12.91 21.28
N GLU A 5 -12.25 -13.79 21.75
CA GLU A 5 -10.81 -13.66 21.67
C GLU A 5 -10.41 -14.02 20.24
N ILE A 6 -10.04 -13.03 19.43
CA ILE A 6 -9.47 -13.28 18.10
C ILE A 6 -8.13 -13.97 18.32
N LYS A 7 -8.07 -15.28 18.03
CA LYS A 7 -6.85 -16.07 18.09
C LYS A 7 -6.07 -15.87 16.79
N TYR A 8 -5.03 -15.04 16.85
CA TYR A 8 -4.08 -14.91 15.75
C TYR A 8 -3.30 -16.22 15.58
N GLY A 9 -3.20 -16.70 14.34
CA GLY A 9 -2.35 -17.83 13.97
C GLY A 9 -0.86 -17.52 14.21
N PRO A 10 0.02 -18.54 14.19
CA PRO A 10 1.45 -18.33 14.43
C PRO A 10 2.04 -17.35 13.41
N HIS A 11 2.77 -16.34 13.91
CA HIS A 11 3.54 -15.42 13.08
C HIS A 11 4.66 -16.19 12.36
N VAL A 12 4.59 -16.29 11.04
CA VAL A 12 5.64 -16.89 10.22
C VAL A 12 6.59 -15.79 9.75
N ASN A 13 7.89 -15.98 9.99
CA ASN A 13 8.92 -15.03 9.60
C ASN A 13 9.32 -15.29 8.14
N VAL A 14 8.87 -14.46 7.20
CA VAL A 14 9.07 -14.67 5.75
C VAL A 14 10.51 -14.45 5.31
N SER A 15 11.38 -13.92 6.19
CA SER A 15 12.81 -13.85 5.92
C SER A 15 13.50 -15.21 5.80
N THR A 16 12.77 -16.32 6.01
CA THR A 16 13.26 -17.70 5.85
C THR A 16 12.51 -18.49 4.80
N ALA A 17 11.61 -17.87 4.01
CA ALA A 17 10.97 -18.56 2.90
C ALA A 17 11.95 -18.60 1.72
N ASP A 18 12.46 -19.79 1.40
CA ASP A 18 13.49 -19.99 0.38
C ASP A 18 12.90 -20.00 -1.05
N SER A 19 11.57 -19.99 -1.18
CA SER A 19 10.90 -19.94 -2.47
C SER A 19 9.50 -19.33 -2.43
N PHE A 20 9.08 -18.81 -3.58
CA PHE A 20 7.76 -18.20 -3.82
C PHE A 20 6.59 -19.20 -3.63
N ASP A 21 6.82 -20.50 -3.82
CA ASP A 21 5.80 -21.54 -3.65
C ASP A 21 5.43 -21.74 -2.16
N GLU A 22 6.33 -21.43 -1.22
CA GLU A 22 6.06 -21.49 0.23
C GLU A 22 5.20 -20.31 0.70
N VAL A 23 5.33 -19.15 0.05
CA VAL A 23 4.50 -17.95 0.29
C VAL A 23 3.05 -18.21 -0.14
N LEU A 24 2.83 -18.94 -1.24
CA LEU A 24 1.50 -19.28 -1.78
C LEU A 24 0.74 -20.36 -0.98
N ALA A 25 1.41 -21.06 -0.07
CA ALA A 25 0.86 -22.11 0.77
C ALA A 25 0.33 -21.61 2.12
N LEU A 26 0.38 -20.30 2.38
CA LEU A 26 0.03 -19.72 3.68
C LEU A 26 -1.50 -19.58 3.89
N PRO A 27 -1.99 -19.76 5.13
CA PRO A 27 -3.41 -19.97 5.43
C PRO A 27 -4.33 -18.72 5.39
N ASN A 28 -3.80 -17.51 5.23
CA ASN A 28 -4.58 -16.24 5.36
C ASN A 28 -4.90 -15.61 4.00
N ARG A 29 -5.58 -16.37 3.14
CA ARG A 29 -5.47 -16.22 1.68
C ARG A 29 -6.21 -15.08 0.99
N SER A 30 -6.95 -14.19 1.65
CA SER A 30 -7.51 -13.04 0.94
C SER A 30 -8.09 -11.98 1.86
N VAL A 31 -7.24 -11.23 2.56
CA VAL A 31 -7.70 -9.97 3.17
C VAL A 31 -7.53 -8.84 2.16
N VAL A 32 -6.40 -8.81 1.44
CA VAL A 32 -6.10 -7.73 0.49
C VAL A 32 -7.04 -7.81 -0.71
N THR A 33 -7.20 -8.98 -1.33
CA THR A 33 -8.01 -9.07 -2.56
C THR A 33 -9.50 -8.93 -2.29
N ASP A 34 -10.01 -9.53 -1.22
CA ASP A 34 -11.43 -9.42 -0.83
C ASP A 34 -11.78 -8.00 -0.37
N SER A 35 -10.97 -7.41 0.53
CA SER A 35 -11.24 -6.06 1.02
C SER A 35 -11.11 -5.03 -0.10
N LEU A 36 -10.10 -5.09 -0.97
CA LEU A 36 -9.99 -4.15 -2.09
C LEU A 36 -11.13 -4.31 -3.09
N SER A 37 -11.51 -5.56 -3.44
CA SER A 37 -12.64 -5.78 -4.37
C SER A 37 -13.94 -5.22 -3.80
N LYS A 38 -14.15 -5.36 -2.49
CA LYS A 38 -15.33 -4.85 -1.78
C LYS A 38 -15.31 -3.32 -1.65
N ILE A 39 -14.16 -2.73 -1.33
CA ILE A 39 -14.02 -1.28 -1.08
C ILE A 39 -14.09 -0.47 -2.38
N LEU A 40 -13.52 -1.01 -3.47
CA LEU A 40 -13.25 -0.24 -4.69
C LEU A 40 -14.15 -0.64 -5.87
N GLU A 41 -15.02 -1.64 -5.68
CA GLU A 41 -15.86 -2.25 -6.72
C GLU A 41 -15.09 -2.66 -7.99
N ILE A 42 -13.78 -2.90 -7.86
CA ILE A 42 -12.92 -3.43 -8.91
C ILE A 42 -12.83 -4.95 -8.79
N ASP A 43 -12.81 -5.65 -9.92
CA ASP A 43 -12.58 -7.10 -9.96
C ASP A 43 -11.09 -7.39 -9.72
N PHE A 44 -10.65 -7.21 -8.47
CA PHE A 44 -9.24 -7.35 -8.09
C PHE A 44 -8.77 -8.80 -8.23
N GLU A 45 -9.64 -9.78 -8.01
CA GLU A 45 -9.36 -11.19 -8.28
C GLU A 45 -8.98 -11.43 -9.75
N ARG A 46 -9.75 -10.88 -10.70
CA ARG A 46 -9.39 -10.94 -12.12
C ARG A 46 -8.08 -10.20 -12.40
N ILE A 47 -7.86 -9.02 -11.83
CA ILE A 47 -6.62 -8.25 -12.01
C ILE A 47 -5.41 -9.09 -11.55
N VAL A 48 -5.48 -9.68 -10.35
CA VAL A 48 -4.46 -10.58 -9.80
C VAL A 48 -4.22 -11.78 -10.70
N LYS A 49 -5.29 -12.40 -11.21
CA LYS A 49 -5.20 -13.58 -12.07
C LYS A 49 -4.59 -13.29 -13.44
N GLU A 50 -4.97 -12.17 -14.05
CA GLU A 50 -4.55 -11.79 -15.41
C GLU A 50 -3.16 -11.12 -15.43
N ASN A 51 -2.68 -10.64 -14.28
CA ASN A 51 -1.40 -9.95 -14.15
C ASN A 51 -0.52 -10.69 -13.11
N PRO A 52 0.35 -11.62 -13.54
CA PRO A 52 1.27 -12.35 -12.65
C PRO A 52 2.08 -11.44 -11.70
N MET A 53 2.42 -10.24 -12.17
CA MET A 53 3.11 -9.21 -11.40
C MET A 53 2.30 -8.70 -10.19
N VAL A 54 0.97 -8.56 -10.35
CA VAL A 54 0.07 -8.18 -9.26
C VAL A 54 -0.06 -9.33 -8.26
N LYS A 55 -0.12 -10.55 -8.78
CA LYS A 55 -0.13 -11.76 -7.94
C LYS A 55 1.11 -11.85 -7.06
N GLU A 56 2.29 -11.54 -7.59
CA GLU A 56 3.53 -11.50 -6.80
C GLU A 56 3.50 -10.40 -5.74
N ALA A 57 3.07 -9.19 -6.10
CA ALA A 57 2.93 -8.08 -5.16
C ALA A 57 1.95 -8.40 -4.02
N VAL A 58 0.79 -8.97 -4.34
CA VAL A 58 -0.23 -9.40 -3.37
C VAL A 58 0.28 -10.54 -2.49
N ALA A 59 0.97 -11.53 -3.07
CA ALA A 59 1.53 -12.64 -2.31
C ALA A 59 2.59 -12.18 -1.29
N LEU A 60 3.40 -11.16 -1.60
CA LEU A 60 4.35 -10.59 -0.62
C LEU A 60 3.63 -10.02 0.60
N ILE A 61 2.44 -9.46 0.41
CA ILE A 61 1.61 -8.88 1.47
C ILE A 61 0.93 -9.99 2.26
N GLU A 62 0.17 -10.86 1.58
CA GLU A 62 -0.64 -11.93 2.17
C GLU A 62 0.21 -13.02 2.82
N GLY A 63 1.38 -13.29 2.23
CA GLY A 63 2.28 -14.34 2.67
C GLY A 63 3.17 -13.95 3.86
N GLY A 64 2.88 -12.84 4.55
CA GLY A 64 3.46 -12.55 5.87
C GLY A 64 4.72 -11.68 5.88
N THR A 65 5.16 -11.12 4.75
CA THR A 65 6.31 -10.18 4.75
C THR A 65 5.93 -8.94 5.56
N TRP A 66 4.64 -8.57 5.48
CA TRP A 66 4.01 -7.48 6.20
C TRP A 66 3.11 -8.04 7.30
N PRO A 67 3.21 -7.55 8.55
CA PRO A 67 2.33 -8.02 9.61
C PRO A 67 0.87 -7.67 9.32
N MET A 68 0.07 -8.72 9.12
CA MET A 68 -1.28 -8.65 8.56
C MET A 68 -2.25 -7.85 9.43
N GLU A 69 -2.04 -7.83 10.73
CA GLU A 69 -2.87 -7.07 11.68
C GLU A 69 -2.92 -5.56 11.37
N PHE A 70 -1.88 -5.01 10.74
CA PHE A 70 -1.84 -3.60 10.34
C PHE A 70 -2.58 -3.35 9.03
N LEU A 71 -2.51 -4.29 8.10
CA LEU A 71 -3.28 -4.22 6.86
C LEU A 71 -4.78 -4.37 7.16
N GLU A 72 -5.14 -5.30 8.06
CA GLU A 72 -6.50 -5.45 8.57
C GLU A 72 -7.00 -4.18 9.30
N ALA A 73 -6.14 -3.53 10.10
CA ALA A 73 -6.46 -2.24 10.71
C ALA A 73 -6.76 -1.17 9.65
N ILE A 74 -5.92 -1.06 8.62
CA ILE A 74 -6.11 -0.15 7.49
C ILE A 74 -7.42 -0.44 6.74
N PHE A 75 -7.66 -1.72 6.40
CA PHE A 75 -8.84 -2.11 5.63
C PHE A 75 -10.14 -2.01 6.42
N SER A 76 -10.14 -2.34 7.71
CA SER A 76 -11.34 -2.17 8.54
C SER A 76 -11.80 -0.71 8.59
N VAL A 77 -10.86 0.24 8.67
CA VAL A 77 -11.16 1.67 8.60
C VAL A 77 -11.70 2.06 7.23
N LEU A 78 -11.10 1.57 6.15
CA LEU A 78 -11.59 1.83 4.80
C LEU A 78 -12.96 1.23 4.53
N GLU A 79 -13.22 -0.01 4.97
CA GLU A 79 -14.52 -0.67 4.81
C GLU A 79 -15.64 0.09 5.55
N GLU A 80 -15.35 0.65 6.71
CA GLU A 80 -16.30 1.50 7.41
C GLU A 80 -16.61 2.76 6.57
N LEU A 81 -15.57 3.44 6.08
CA LEU A 81 -15.71 4.65 5.28
C LEU A 81 -16.32 4.41 3.90
N ALA A 82 -16.16 3.21 3.32
CA ALA A 82 -16.73 2.84 2.02
C ALA A 82 -18.27 2.84 2.03
N ASN A 83 -18.91 2.84 3.21
CA ASN A 83 -20.37 3.02 3.30
C ASN A 83 -20.81 4.48 3.07
N GLU A 84 -19.88 5.43 3.13
CA GLU A 84 -20.14 6.88 3.05
C GLU A 84 -19.44 7.54 1.87
N TYR A 85 -18.33 6.97 1.39
CA TYR A 85 -17.48 7.51 0.35
C TYR A 85 -17.22 6.46 -0.74
N ASP A 86 -17.28 6.88 -2.00
CA ASP A 86 -16.97 6.04 -3.15
C ASP A 86 -15.51 6.24 -3.58
N PHE A 87 -14.69 5.21 -3.40
CA PHE A 87 -13.24 5.32 -3.58
C PHE A 87 -12.81 4.90 -4.99
N GLY A 88 -12.13 5.80 -5.70
CA GLY A 88 -11.34 5.40 -6.85
C GLY A 88 -10.03 4.75 -6.44
N PHE A 89 -9.64 3.65 -7.08
CA PHE A 89 -8.29 3.09 -6.91
C PHE A 89 -7.31 3.69 -7.91
N HIS A 90 -6.11 4.06 -7.45
CA HIS A 90 -5.06 4.59 -8.33
C HIS A 90 -3.85 3.65 -8.41
N HIS A 91 -3.19 3.34 -7.29
CA HIS A 91 -2.09 2.38 -7.33
C HIS A 91 -1.86 1.66 -6.01
N PHE A 92 -1.18 0.53 -6.11
CA PHE A 92 -0.52 -0.12 -5.00
C PHE A 92 0.97 0.25 -5.02
N GLY A 93 1.56 0.58 -3.89
CA GLY A 93 2.96 1.01 -3.84
C GLY A 93 3.82 0.34 -2.77
N PHE A 94 5.08 0.13 -3.13
CA PHE A 94 6.13 -0.37 -2.24
C PHE A 94 7.24 0.66 -2.08
N LEU A 95 7.49 1.08 -0.84
CA LEU A 95 8.69 1.85 -0.49
C LEU A 95 9.86 0.90 -0.25
N GLN A 96 10.95 1.13 -0.96
CA GLN A 96 12.17 0.34 -0.95
C GLN A 96 13.26 1.03 -0.11
N PRO A 97 14.04 0.26 0.66
CA PRO A 97 14.97 0.81 1.65
C PRO A 97 16.21 1.43 1.02
N ASP A 98 16.60 0.95 -0.17
CA ASP A 98 17.82 1.35 -0.84
C ASP A 98 17.70 1.28 -2.37
N ALA A 99 18.69 1.87 -3.04
CA ALA A 99 18.75 1.90 -4.50
C ALA A 99 18.89 0.50 -5.13
N ALA A 100 19.62 -0.42 -4.50
CA ALA A 100 19.85 -1.75 -5.07
C ALA A 100 18.53 -2.54 -5.12
N THR A 101 17.79 -2.54 -4.02
CA THR A 101 16.48 -3.17 -3.91
C THR A 101 15.47 -2.51 -4.85
N PHE A 102 15.47 -1.17 -4.93
CA PHE A 102 14.63 -0.44 -5.88
C PHE A 102 14.90 -0.77 -7.35
N ASP A 103 16.17 -0.97 -7.71
CA ASP A 103 16.54 -1.30 -9.09
C ASP A 103 16.17 -2.74 -9.45
N THR A 104 16.45 -3.70 -8.56
CA THR A 104 16.09 -5.10 -8.78
C THR A 104 14.58 -5.34 -8.71
N SER A 105 13.85 -4.58 -7.89
CA SER A 105 12.37 -4.66 -7.78
C SER A 105 11.63 -4.32 -9.07
N THR A 106 12.33 -3.82 -10.09
CA THR A 106 11.73 -3.55 -11.41
C THR A 106 12.37 -4.37 -12.52
N ALA A 107 13.46 -5.07 -12.24
CA ALA A 107 14.24 -5.81 -13.23
C ALA A 107 13.52 -7.07 -13.74
N ASN A 108 12.56 -7.59 -12.97
CA ASN A 108 11.83 -8.82 -13.27
C ASN A 108 10.40 -8.58 -13.79
N PHE A 109 10.02 -7.33 -14.06
CA PHE A 109 8.65 -7.00 -14.43
C PHE A 109 8.54 -6.75 -15.94
N ASP A 110 7.77 -7.59 -16.63
CA ASP A 110 7.43 -7.42 -18.05
C ASP A 110 6.34 -6.33 -18.20
N GLY A 111 6.76 -5.09 -18.47
CA GLY A 111 5.83 -3.97 -18.63
C GLY A 111 6.50 -2.67 -19.07
N GLU A 112 5.70 -1.69 -19.49
CA GLU A 112 6.20 -0.33 -19.68
C GLU A 112 6.45 0.29 -18.32
N ILE A 113 7.72 0.48 -17.97
CA ILE A 113 8.14 1.15 -16.75
C ILE A 113 8.09 2.66 -16.98
N ILE A 114 7.27 3.36 -16.21
CA ILE A 114 7.14 4.81 -16.24
C ILE A 114 7.97 5.37 -15.08
N PRO A 115 9.15 5.96 -15.33
CA PRO A 115 9.93 6.61 -14.29
C PRO A 115 9.28 7.94 -13.89
N SER A 116 9.31 8.26 -12.61
CA SER A 116 8.85 9.54 -12.08
C SER A 116 9.73 9.97 -10.89
N VAL A 117 9.91 11.27 -10.74
CA VAL A 117 10.51 11.85 -9.54
C VAL A 117 9.47 12.77 -8.94
N PHE A 118 9.11 12.51 -7.69
CA PHE A 118 8.17 13.33 -6.94
C PHE A 118 8.93 14.14 -5.90
N HIS A 119 8.71 15.45 -5.87
CA HIS A 119 9.27 16.34 -4.86
C HIS A 119 8.22 16.61 -3.80
N ASP A 120 8.50 16.19 -2.56
CA ASP A 120 7.60 16.50 -1.47
C ASP A 120 7.75 17.95 -0.99
N PRO A 121 6.78 18.50 -0.23
CA PRO A 121 6.86 19.87 0.27
C PRO A 121 8.01 20.13 1.26
N ARG A 122 8.65 19.08 1.77
CA ARG A 122 9.81 19.15 2.68
C ARG A 122 11.13 19.21 1.89
N GLY A 123 11.08 19.09 0.55
CA GLY A 123 12.24 19.06 -0.33
C GLY A 123 12.88 17.67 -0.48
N GLU A 124 12.21 16.61 -0.03
CA GLU A 124 12.65 15.22 -0.23
C GLU A 124 12.26 14.77 -1.65
N GLU A 125 13.24 14.25 -2.40
CA GLU A 125 12.99 13.62 -3.70
C GLU A 125 12.59 12.17 -3.51
N HIS A 126 11.47 11.75 -4.09
CA HIS A 126 11.05 10.37 -4.14
C HIS A 126 11.20 9.85 -5.56
N TYR A 127 12.09 8.87 -5.75
CA TYR A 127 12.31 8.22 -7.03
C TYR A 127 11.33 7.08 -7.16
N ARG A 128 10.56 7.05 -8.25
CA ARG A 128 9.44 6.14 -8.43
C ARG A 128 9.53 5.46 -9.80
N LYS A 129 9.08 4.22 -9.85
CA LYS A 129 8.89 3.44 -11.07
C LYS A 129 7.49 2.86 -11.02
N TYR A 130 6.70 3.16 -12.04
CA TYR A 130 5.35 2.65 -12.17
C TYR A 130 5.26 1.63 -13.27
N ILE A 131 4.48 0.58 -13.03
CA ILE A 131 4.08 -0.38 -14.05
C ILE A 131 2.57 -0.25 -14.20
N ARG A 132 2.12 0.07 -15.41
CA ARG A 132 0.70 0.18 -15.71
C ARG A 132 0.10 -1.19 -16.00
N PHE A 133 -1.04 -1.48 -15.39
CA PHE A 133 -1.81 -2.68 -15.75
C PHE A 133 -2.62 -2.41 -17.03
N LYS A 134 -2.44 -3.25 -18.05
CA LYS A 134 -3.18 -3.12 -19.31
C LYS A 134 -4.57 -3.76 -19.18
N ASN A 135 -5.59 -3.19 -19.83
CA ASN A 135 -6.92 -3.78 -20.01
C ASN A 135 -7.78 -3.99 -18.74
N VAL A 136 -7.57 -3.22 -17.67
CA VAL A 136 -8.26 -3.43 -16.37
C VAL A 136 -9.09 -2.25 -15.85
N GLY A 137 -9.36 -1.23 -16.67
CA GLY A 137 -10.16 -0.06 -16.28
C GLY A 137 -9.35 1.23 -16.35
N PRO A 138 -9.67 2.30 -15.58
CA PRO A 138 -8.83 3.49 -15.49
C PRO A 138 -7.39 3.10 -15.13
N ASP A 139 -6.41 3.95 -15.46
CA ASP A 139 -4.99 3.66 -15.31
C ASP A 139 -4.61 3.27 -13.86
N ILE A 140 -4.59 1.97 -13.56
CA ILE A 140 -4.13 1.41 -12.29
C ILE A 140 -2.65 1.06 -12.43
N PHE A 141 -1.86 1.36 -11.39
CA PHE A 141 -0.43 1.13 -11.38
C PHE A 141 0.05 0.24 -10.23
N LEU A 142 1.18 -0.42 -10.46
CA LEU A 142 2.09 -0.87 -9.42
C LEU A 142 3.22 0.15 -9.27
N GLU A 143 3.43 0.67 -8.08
CA GLU A 143 4.51 1.59 -7.76
C GLU A 143 5.63 0.90 -6.97
N PHE A 144 6.86 1.15 -7.39
CA PHE A 144 8.04 1.02 -6.54
C PHE A 144 8.60 2.42 -6.30
N ALA A 145 8.93 2.73 -5.06
CA ALA A 145 9.44 4.04 -4.65
C ALA A 145 10.68 3.90 -3.77
N LYS A 146 11.54 4.91 -3.76
CA LYS A 146 12.57 5.11 -2.73
C LYS A 146 12.71 6.59 -2.39
N ALA A 147 12.98 6.89 -1.12
CA ALA A 147 13.27 8.24 -0.66
C ALA A 147 14.75 8.59 -0.91
N GLY A 148 14.98 9.68 -1.63
CA GLY A 148 16.31 10.14 -2.03
C GLY A 148 17.01 9.24 -3.05
N LYS A 149 18.20 9.68 -3.49
CA LYS A 149 19.01 8.94 -4.47
C LYS A 149 19.46 7.58 -3.96
N LYS A 150 19.73 7.44 -2.66
CA LYS A 150 20.25 6.21 -2.06
C LYS A 150 19.19 5.31 -1.42
N GLY A 151 17.97 5.80 -1.21
CA GLY A 151 17.09 5.25 -0.17
C GLY A 151 17.48 5.78 1.21
N ASP A 152 16.58 5.68 2.17
CA ASP A 152 16.77 6.13 3.55
C ASP A 152 16.59 4.99 4.57
N GLY A 153 16.57 3.75 4.09
CA GLY A 153 16.40 2.55 4.90
C GLY A 153 14.95 2.24 5.28
N ARG A 154 13.97 3.08 4.89
CA ARG A 154 12.54 2.78 5.12
C ARG A 154 12.00 1.80 4.10
N THR A 155 11.15 0.92 4.57
CA THR A 155 10.35 -0.02 3.81
C THR A 155 8.89 0.31 4.04
N GLY A 156 8.04 0.12 3.04
CA GLY A 156 6.62 0.35 3.29
C GLY A 156 5.73 -0.19 2.20
N VAL A 157 4.45 -0.28 2.56
CA VAL A 157 3.35 -0.57 1.65
C VAL A 157 2.34 0.56 1.72
N HIS A 158 1.77 0.92 0.57
CA HIS A 158 0.60 1.79 0.56
C HIS A 158 -0.38 1.51 -0.56
N PHE A 159 -1.60 1.99 -0.33
CA PHE A 159 -2.67 2.05 -1.31
C PHE A 159 -2.96 3.51 -1.58
N ASP A 160 -2.98 3.92 -2.84
CA ASP A 160 -3.31 5.29 -3.24
C ASP A 160 -4.73 5.33 -3.81
N LEU A 161 -5.58 6.10 -3.14
CA LEU A 161 -7.00 6.21 -3.39
C LEU A 161 -7.38 7.62 -3.87
N VAL A 162 -8.40 7.70 -4.71
CA VAL A 162 -8.90 8.94 -5.32
C VAL A 162 -10.24 9.29 -4.71
N HIS A 163 -10.36 10.50 -4.15
CA HIS A 163 -11.63 11.07 -3.73
C HIS A 163 -11.55 12.60 -3.64
N GLU A 164 -12.59 13.33 -4.05
CA GLU A 164 -12.63 14.81 -4.00
C GLU A 164 -12.41 15.38 -2.58
N LYS A 165 -12.91 14.67 -1.57
CA LYS A 165 -12.74 14.94 -0.12
C LYS A 165 -11.50 14.30 0.53
N ALA A 166 -10.47 13.97 -0.24
CA ALA A 166 -9.25 13.30 0.23
C ALA A 166 -8.68 13.82 1.56
N GLY A 167 -8.61 15.14 1.76
CA GLY A 167 -8.08 15.72 3.02
C GLY A 167 -8.96 15.46 4.24
N GLU A 168 -10.29 15.49 4.10
CA GLU A 168 -11.25 15.15 5.16
C GLU A 168 -11.13 13.66 5.52
N ILE A 169 -11.04 12.81 4.49
CA ILE A 169 -10.97 11.36 4.65
C ILE A 169 -9.66 10.95 5.33
N LEU A 170 -8.51 11.53 4.95
CA LEU A 170 -7.23 11.28 5.63
C LEU A 170 -7.29 11.60 7.12
N LYS A 171 -7.95 12.70 7.49
CA LYS A 171 -8.15 13.07 8.89
C LYS A 171 -9.00 12.04 9.63
N LEU A 172 -10.11 11.58 9.04
CA LEU A 172 -10.95 10.53 9.61
C LEU A 172 -10.21 9.20 9.78
N ILE A 173 -9.40 8.82 8.77
CA ILE A 173 -8.56 7.62 8.84
C ILE A 173 -7.60 7.72 10.01
N LYS A 174 -6.91 8.86 10.17
CA LYS A 174 -5.98 9.07 11.28
C LYS A 174 -6.68 8.92 12.63
N GLU A 175 -7.83 9.58 12.81
CA GLU A 175 -8.60 9.52 14.06
C GLU A 175 -9.00 8.08 14.42
N LYS A 176 -9.41 7.29 13.41
CA LYS A 176 -9.79 5.88 13.61
C LYS A 176 -8.58 4.99 13.87
N LEU A 177 -7.47 5.18 13.14
CA LEU A 177 -6.25 4.40 13.34
C LEU A 177 -5.57 4.71 14.67
N ASP A 178 -5.66 5.94 15.20
CA ASP A 178 -5.09 6.29 16.51
C ASP A 178 -5.65 5.37 17.61
N VAL A 179 -6.95 5.04 17.54
CA VAL A 179 -7.63 4.12 18.48
C VAL A 179 -7.19 2.65 18.30
N ILE A 180 -6.86 2.25 17.06
CA ILE A 180 -6.45 0.87 16.74
C ILE A 180 -4.97 0.65 17.08
N ALA A 181 -4.11 1.60 16.71
CA ALA A 181 -2.67 1.52 16.88
C ALA A 181 -2.26 1.40 18.35
N GLU A 182 -2.95 2.08 19.27
CA GLU A 182 -2.74 1.93 20.72
C GLU A 182 -2.90 0.47 21.18
N LYS A 183 -3.90 -0.25 20.64
CA LYS A 183 -4.15 -1.67 20.98
C LYS A 183 -3.12 -2.61 20.37
N LEU A 184 -2.56 -2.22 19.22
CA LEU A 184 -1.54 -2.99 18.50
C LEU A 184 -0.12 -2.71 18.99
N GLY A 185 0.07 -1.73 19.89
CA GLY A 185 1.39 -1.30 20.34
C GLY A 185 2.21 -0.71 19.19
N ALA A 186 1.58 0.19 18.43
CA ALA A 186 2.14 0.82 17.25
C ALA A 186 1.82 2.31 17.21
N THR A 187 2.48 3.03 16.32
CA THR A 187 2.34 4.48 16.20
C THR A 187 1.71 4.86 14.87
N VAL A 188 0.68 5.71 14.88
CA VAL A 188 0.14 6.31 13.66
C VAL A 188 1.08 7.39 13.17
N PHE A 189 1.27 7.46 11.86
CA PHE A 189 2.00 8.54 11.21
C PHE A 189 1.14 9.22 10.16
N GLU A 190 1.46 10.47 9.91
CA GLU A 190 0.88 11.28 8.85
C GLU A 190 2.00 12.00 8.11
N VAL A 191 1.92 12.01 6.78
CA VAL A 191 2.79 12.79 5.91
C VAL A 191 1.93 13.60 4.98
N TYR A 192 2.16 14.91 4.95
CA TYR A 192 1.51 15.81 4.02
C TYR A 192 2.39 16.04 2.79
N PHE A 193 1.79 15.90 1.60
CA PHE A 193 2.48 15.96 0.31
C PHE A 193 2.11 17.19 -0.53
N GLY A 194 1.21 18.05 -0.05
CA GLY A 194 0.96 19.36 -0.69
C GLY A 194 -0.07 19.38 -1.82
N GLY A 195 -0.39 18.23 -2.43
CA GLY A 195 -1.28 18.16 -3.59
C GLY A 195 -0.60 18.62 -4.88
N GLY A 196 -1.38 19.14 -5.84
CA GLY A 196 -0.97 19.23 -7.25
C GLY A 196 -1.29 17.92 -7.96
N ASP A 197 -0.51 17.50 -8.96
CA ASP A 197 -0.74 16.23 -9.68
C ASP A 197 -0.43 14.97 -8.84
N GLY A 198 0.18 15.15 -7.67
CA GLY A 198 0.50 14.09 -6.72
C GLY A 198 -0.52 13.93 -5.57
N PRO A 199 -0.29 12.97 -4.66
CA PRO A 199 -1.12 12.78 -3.47
C PRO A 199 -1.15 14.00 -2.56
N ILE A 200 -2.26 14.16 -1.83
CA ILE A 200 -2.41 15.19 -0.80
C ILE A 200 -1.67 14.77 0.47
N GLY A 201 -1.71 13.49 0.83
CA GLY A 201 -1.05 12.98 2.02
C GLY A 201 -1.08 11.45 2.12
N LYS A 202 -0.38 10.95 3.15
CA LYS A 202 -0.37 9.55 3.59
C LYS A 202 -0.68 9.49 5.07
N VAL A 203 -1.56 8.60 5.47
CA VAL A 203 -1.78 8.22 6.87
C VAL A 203 -1.58 6.73 7.00
N GLY A 204 -0.93 6.27 8.06
CA GLY A 204 -0.71 4.84 8.26
C GLY A 204 -0.20 4.50 9.64
N ILE A 205 0.20 3.24 9.81
CA ILE A 205 0.77 2.72 11.04
C ILE A 205 2.24 2.35 10.83
N LYS A 206 3.10 2.78 11.76
CA LYS A 206 4.49 2.36 11.89
C LYS A 206 4.60 1.24 12.90
N PHE A 207 5.48 0.30 12.58
CA PHE A 207 5.76 -0.84 13.42
C PHE A 207 6.78 -0.44 14.48
N ASP A 208 6.41 -0.32 15.75
CA ASP A 208 7.36 0.09 16.79
C ASP A 208 8.52 -0.93 16.93
N LYS A 209 8.27 -2.21 16.62
CA LYS A 209 9.29 -3.28 16.59
C LYS A 209 10.14 -3.29 15.30
N LYS A 210 9.72 -2.57 14.26
CA LYS A 210 10.44 -2.38 12.99
C LYS A 210 10.34 -0.90 12.60
N PRO A 211 11.11 0.01 13.24
CA PRO A 211 10.91 1.47 13.15
C PRO A 211 11.06 2.07 11.73
N ASN A 212 11.54 1.26 10.78
CA ASN A 212 11.71 1.61 9.37
C ASN A 212 10.75 0.84 8.46
N SER A 213 9.63 0.35 8.99
CA SER A 213 8.55 -0.25 8.20
C SER A 213 7.27 0.55 8.42
N ASP A 214 6.46 0.71 7.38
CA ASP A 214 5.14 1.32 7.48
C ASP A 214 4.11 0.73 6.52
N VAL A 215 2.85 0.70 6.95
CA VAL A 215 1.70 0.42 6.08
C VAL A 215 0.80 1.65 6.15
N GLY A 216 0.37 2.17 5.02
CA GLY A 216 -0.52 3.33 5.02
C GLY A 216 -1.39 3.47 3.79
N ILE A 217 -2.23 4.49 3.81
CA ILE A 217 -3.09 4.88 2.71
C ILE A 217 -2.68 6.27 2.28
N MET A 218 -2.49 6.44 0.98
CA MET A 218 -2.33 7.71 0.32
C MET A 218 -3.65 8.12 -0.30
N PHE A 219 -3.94 9.43 -0.28
CA PHE A 219 -5.11 9.96 -0.94
C PHE A 219 -4.75 11.11 -1.87
N ARG A 220 -5.47 11.17 -2.98
CA ARG A 220 -5.44 12.25 -3.97
C ARG A 220 -6.87 12.66 -4.34
N ASN A 221 -7.00 13.83 -4.95
CA ASN A 221 -8.31 14.39 -5.35
C ASN A 221 -8.66 14.14 -6.83
N HIS A 222 -7.76 13.56 -7.63
CA HIS A 222 -8.02 13.24 -9.03
C HIS A 222 -7.12 12.10 -9.53
N TYR A 223 -7.52 11.50 -10.65
CA TYR A 223 -6.65 10.59 -11.41
C TYR A 223 -5.59 11.38 -12.16
N SER A 224 -4.33 10.95 -12.07
CA SER A 224 -3.23 11.57 -12.82
C SER A 224 -2.25 10.50 -13.26
N ASP A 225 -1.86 10.54 -14.53
CA ASP A 225 -0.88 9.60 -15.08
C ASP A 225 0.51 9.95 -14.53
N PRO A 226 1.28 9.00 -13.94
CA PRO A 226 2.60 9.28 -13.39
C PRO A 226 3.59 9.93 -14.37
N LYS A 227 3.37 9.79 -15.67
CA LYS A 227 4.19 10.45 -16.71
C LYS A 227 4.02 11.98 -16.72
N ASP A 228 2.89 12.47 -16.23
CA ASP A 228 2.52 13.88 -16.26
C ASP A 228 2.97 14.63 -15.00
N TRP A 229 3.43 13.91 -13.96
CA TRP A 229 3.87 14.50 -12.71
C TRP A 229 5.26 15.11 -12.88
N LYS A 230 5.39 16.39 -12.52
CA LYS A 230 6.61 17.19 -12.65
C LYS A 230 7.16 17.62 -11.31
#